data_AF-A0A6A7AUL7-F1
#
_entry.id   AF-A0A6A7AUL7-F1
#
_cell.length_a   1.000
_cell.length_b   1.000
_cell.length_c   1.000
_cell.angle_alpha   90.00
_cell.angle_beta   90.00
_cell.angle_gamma   90.00
#
_symmetry.space_group_name_H-M   'P 1'
#
loop_
_entity.id
_entity.type
_entity.pdbx_description
1 polymer ?
#
loop_
_entity_poly.entity_id
_entity_poly.type
_entity_poly.pdbx_seq_one_letter_code
_entity_poly.pdbx_strand_id
1 'polypeptide(L)'
;MRLLYTASDGNLRWTEDLIRDKIPPYAILSHTWKEGQEATFANLKDLDNAVYFDAQSKEGYQKIRFCAQQAKLDGLEYFWVDTCCIDKANNTELSKAINSMFRWYRNAERCYVFLSDVENDTLEGDGESAFKQSRWFNRGWTLQELLAPHSVEFFSKKGTRLGDKESLKHPIHEVTGIPIEALSGSDLSEFDVAKRFSWAANRQTTEEEDGAYCLFGIFGVHLPLIYGEGKENALERLKSAVILKHKGRSDDQEERLGKIHSWLSAPDPSTNYHKAHRERQAETGLWLLESAKFTRWVESAASRLWLYGIPGCGKTILSSTAIEHLLQHCHDDVSMVTAYFYFEFNDTQKQDPELMLRSLLCQLVQRLVMIPKGVDALFKACENGQQRPSVHALLEVTRQAARDFRHVYVVLDALDECTQRSELMDMLETVAGWRLDNLHLLMTSRKERDIETSLESYVGEKDTVCLQRDVVDQDIQRYVQQRLRVNKSLAKWNKDAAIRQEIETAMMRGACGMAGFGGLYASWTPLKSVAIEQCCASLLPLYRER
;
A
#
# COMPACT_ATOMS: atom_id res chain seq x y z
N MET A 1 3.54 -11.41 18.67
CA MET A 1 2.85 -12.55 18.03
C MET A 1 1.91 -13.14 19.06
N ARG A 2 0.66 -13.41 18.69
CA ARG A 2 -0.33 -14.00 19.57
C ARG A 2 -0.49 -15.48 19.22
N LEU A 3 -0.46 -16.38 20.20
CA LEU A 3 -0.64 -17.82 20.00
C LEU A 3 -1.97 -18.29 20.59
N LEU A 4 -2.49 -19.40 20.09
CA LEU A 4 -3.60 -20.14 20.67
C LEU A 4 -3.10 -21.30 21.52
N TYR A 5 -3.88 -21.65 22.54
CA TYR A 5 -3.70 -22.87 23.32
C TYR A 5 -5.07 -23.44 23.73
N THR A 6 -5.10 -24.72 24.08
CA THR A 6 -6.30 -25.38 24.61
C THR A 6 -6.27 -25.34 26.13
N ALA A 7 -7.18 -24.60 26.74
CA ALA A 7 -7.29 -24.52 28.20
C ALA A 7 -7.82 -25.84 28.80
N SER A 8 -7.72 -25.97 30.13
CA SER A 8 -8.15 -27.18 30.86
C SER A 8 -9.63 -27.51 30.73
N ASP A 9 -10.46 -26.51 30.40
CA ASP A 9 -11.89 -26.64 30.12
C ASP A 9 -12.18 -27.09 28.66
N GLY A 10 -11.14 -27.30 27.84
CA GLY A 10 -11.24 -27.68 26.43
C GLY A 10 -11.54 -26.52 25.47
N ASN A 11 -11.63 -25.29 25.97
CA ASN A 11 -11.83 -24.09 25.16
C ASN A 11 -10.50 -23.54 24.64
N LEU A 12 -10.57 -22.88 23.49
CA LEU A 12 -9.43 -22.20 22.89
C LEU A 12 -9.29 -20.81 23.50
N ARG A 13 -8.06 -20.43 23.85
CA ARG A 13 -7.72 -19.10 24.38
C ARG A 13 -6.43 -18.59 23.74
N TRP A 14 -6.19 -17.29 23.85
CA TRP A 14 -4.96 -16.67 23.38
C TRP A 14 -3.98 -16.36 24.49
N THR A 15 -2.71 -16.38 24.14
CA THR A 15 -1.67 -15.72 24.92
C THR A 15 -1.82 -14.20 24.83
N GLU A 16 -1.14 -13.48 25.72
CA GLU A 16 -0.79 -12.08 25.45
C GLU A 16 0.14 -11.99 24.23
N ASP A 17 0.39 -10.77 23.73
CA ASP A 17 1.30 -10.56 22.61
C ASP A 17 2.75 -10.88 23.03
N LEU A 18 3.28 -11.98 22.50
CA LEU A 18 4.62 -12.48 22.78
C LEU A 18 5.66 -11.80 21.89
N ILE A 19 6.86 -11.56 22.45
CA ILE A 19 7.98 -10.89 21.78
C ILE A 19 9.23 -11.77 21.89
N ARG A 20 9.86 -12.05 20.74
CA ARG A 20 11.18 -12.72 20.59
C ARG A 20 11.34 -13.92 21.54
N ASP A 21 12.21 -13.78 22.55
CA ASP A 21 12.65 -14.86 23.47
C ASP A 21 11.53 -15.41 24.36
N LYS A 22 10.35 -14.75 24.35
CA LYS A 22 9.16 -15.21 25.07
C LYS A 22 8.23 -16.08 24.22
N ILE A 23 8.55 -16.32 22.94
CA ILE A 23 7.73 -17.16 22.06
C ILE A 23 8.08 -18.63 22.36
N PRO A 24 7.16 -19.43 22.93
CA PRO A 24 7.39 -20.85 23.19
C PRO A 24 7.37 -21.64 21.87
N PRO A 25 7.84 -22.90 21.84
CA PRO A 25 7.63 -23.81 20.71
C PRO A 25 6.15 -23.90 20.34
N TYR A 26 5.84 -23.88 19.05
CA TYR A 26 4.47 -23.86 18.55
C TYR A 26 4.31 -24.53 17.20
N ALA A 27 3.10 -25.02 16.94
CA ALA A 27 2.68 -25.44 15.61
C ALA A 27 2.06 -24.27 14.82
N ILE A 28 2.05 -24.36 13.50
CA ILE A 28 1.42 -23.36 12.63
C ILE A 28 0.51 -24.02 11.60
N LEU A 29 -0.70 -23.51 11.44
CA LEU A 29 -1.65 -24.02 10.45
C LEU A 29 -1.49 -23.26 9.13
N SER A 30 -1.33 -24.00 8.05
CA SER A 30 -1.47 -23.52 6.67
C SER A 30 -2.74 -24.11 6.07
N HIS A 31 -3.64 -23.26 5.61
CA HIS A 31 -4.90 -23.68 5.01
C HIS A 31 -5.40 -22.68 3.99
N THR A 32 -6.38 -23.10 3.18
CA THR A 32 -7.05 -22.18 2.26
C THR A 32 -8.36 -21.69 2.84
N TRP A 33 -8.62 -20.40 2.70
CA TRP A 33 -9.82 -19.78 3.21
C TRP A 33 -11.02 -20.04 2.30
N LYS A 34 -12.20 -20.07 2.91
CA LYS A 34 -13.48 -20.03 2.20
C LYS A 34 -14.31 -18.86 2.72
N GLU A 35 -14.80 -18.05 1.79
CA GLU A 35 -15.50 -16.81 2.10
C GLU A 35 -16.69 -17.05 3.04
N GLY A 36 -16.79 -16.25 4.10
CA GLY A 36 -17.83 -16.36 5.13
C GLY A 36 -17.73 -17.58 6.05
N GLN A 37 -16.81 -18.51 5.81
CA GLN A 37 -16.69 -19.79 6.54
C GLN A 37 -15.48 -19.87 7.46
N GLU A 38 -14.67 -18.82 7.55
CA GLU A 38 -13.53 -18.77 8.47
C GLU A 38 -13.94 -18.24 9.85
N ALA A 39 -13.37 -18.83 10.91
CA ALA A 39 -13.47 -18.29 12.26
C ALA A 39 -12.40 -17.21 12.44
N THR A 40 -12.83 -15.99 12.76
CA THR A 40 -11.95 -14.82 12.85
C THR A 40 -11.56 -14.49 14.29
N PHE A 41 -10.59 -13.59 14.47
CA PHE A 41 -10.23 -13.03 15.77
C PHE A 41 -11.46 -12.49 16.53
N ALA A 42 -12.32 -11.72 15.86
CA ALA A 42 -13.55 -11.19 16.45
C ALA A 42 -14.51 -12.31 16.91
N ASN A 43 -14.67 -13.38 16.13
CA ASN A 43 -15.57 -14.49 16.48
C ASN A 43 -15.16 -15.22 17.76
N LEU A 44 -13.86 -15.30 18.05
CA LEU A 44 -13.34 -15.99 19.22
C LEU A 44 -13.19 -15.05 20.44
N LYS A 45 -13.20 -13.73 20.25
CA LYS A 45 -12.99 -12.73 21.31
C LYS A 45 -14.23 -12.57 22.19
N ASP A 46 -15.40 -12.69 21.59
CA ASP A 46 -16.69 -12.61 22.28
C ASP A 46 -17.04 -13.98 22.90
N LEU A 47 -16.32 -14.33 23.98
CA LEU A 47 -16.45 -15.60 24.71
C LEU A 47 -17.78 -15.79 25.45
N ASP A 48 -18.71 -14.83 25.39
CA ASP A 48 -19.85 -14.75 26.30
C ASP A 48 -21.24 -15.11 25.73
N ASN A 49 -21.44 -15.42 24.43
CA ASN A 49 -22.78 -15.78 23.93
C ASN A 49 -22.80 -16.47 22.54
N ALA A 50 -24.02 -16.77 22.04
CA ALA A 50 -24.44 -17.46 20.79
C ALA A 50 -23.52 -17.35 19.54
N VAL A 51 -22.70 -16.31 19.43
CA VAL A 51 -21.63 -16.15 18.44
C VAL A 51 -20.63 -17.31 18.49
N TYR A 52 -20.34 -17.86 19.68
CA TYR A 52 -19.47 -19.03 19.83
C TYR A 52 -20.07 -20.29 19.18
N PHE A 53 -21.38 -20.53 19.34
CA PHE A 53 -22.05 -21.67 18.71
C PHE A 53 -22.06 -21.54 17.17
N ASP A 54 -22.29 -20.33 16.65
CA ASP A 54 -22.23 -20.07 15.21
C ASP A 54 -20.80 -20.26 14.67
N ALA A 55 -19.78 -19.76 15.39
CA ALA A 55 -18.38 -19.96 15.03
C ALA A 55 -17.97 -21.44 15.03
N GLN A 56 -18.47 -22.26 15.96
CA GLN A 56 -18.20 -23.72 15.97
C GLN A 56 -18.75 -24.46 14.75
N SER A 57 -19.79 -23.94 14.12
CA SER A 57 -20.39 -24.53 12.92
C SER A 57 -19.60 -24.24 11.64
N LYS A 58 -18.70 -23.24 11.67
CA LYS A 58 -17.91 -22.82 10.51
C LYS A 58 -16.82 -23.82 10.15
N GLU A 59 -16.62 -24.03 8.84
CA GLU A 59 -15.55 -24.90 8.31
C GLU A 59 -14.17 -24.50 8.85
N GLY A 60 -13.88 -23.21 8.95
CA GLY A 60 -12.61 -22.70 9.49
C GLY A 60 -12.37 -23.07 10.96
N TYR A 61 -13.43 -23.19 11.78
CA TYR A 61 -13.27 -23.64 13.16
C TYR A 61 -12.87 -25.11 13.24
N GLN A 62 -13.33 -25.95 12.31
CA GLN A 62 -12.89 -27.34 12.20
C GLN A 62 -11.39 -27.43 11.89
N LYS A 63 -10.88 -26.55 11.02
CA LYS A 63 -9.43 -26.46 10.72
C LYS A 63 -8.62 -26.07 11.95
N ILE A 64 -9.11 -25.10 12.74
CA ILE A 64 -8.49 -24.69 14.02
C ILE A 64 -8.49 -25.86 15.02
N ARG A 65 -9.61 -26.57 15.17
CA ARG A 65 -9.71 -27.75 16.04
C ARG A 65 -8.77 -28.87 15.62
N PHE A 66 -8.68 -29.14 14.32
CA PHE A 66 -7.70 -30.08 13.76
C PHE A 66 -6.28 -29.68 14.17
N CYS A 67 -5.89 -28.42 13.97
CA CYS A 67 -4.57 -27.93 14.36
C CYS A 67 -4.31 -28.11 15.86
N ALA A 68 -5.27 -27.76 16.72
CA ALA A 68 -5.16 -27.93 18.16
C ALA A 68 -4.97 -29.42 18.57
N GLN A 69 -5.70 -30.32 17.93
CA GLN A 69 -5.61 -31.76 18.18
C GLN A 69 -4.26 -32.32 17.71
N GLN A 70 -3.83 -31.96 16.50
CA GLN A 70 -2.57 -32.42 15.93
C GLN A 70 -1.36 -31.87 16.71
N ALA A 71 -1.39 -30.58 17.08
CA ALA A 71 -0.36 -29.96 17.93
C ALA A 71 -0.23 -30.72 19.26
N LYS A 72 -1.35 -31.07 19.90
CA LYS A 72 -1.36 -31.84 21.14
C LYS A 72 -0.77 -33.25 20.97
N LEU A 73 -1.06 -33.92 19.85
CA LEU A 73 -0.48 -35.24 19.54
C LEU A 73 1.04 -35.16 19.39
N ASP A 74 1.54 -34.06 18.83
CA ASP A 74 2.98 -33.81 18.62
C ASP A 74 3.65 -33.14 19.85
N GLY A 75 2.93 -33.00 20.97
CA GLY A 75 3.47 -32.46 22.22
C GLY A 75 3.64 -30.94 22.27
N LEU A 76 2.97 -30.21 21.37
CA LEU A 76 3.00 -28.75 21.29
C LEU A 76 1.76 -28.17 21.98
N GLU A 77 1.97 -27.37 23.03
CA GLU A 77 0.89 -26.71 23.78
C GLU A 77 0.28 -25.54 23.00
N TYR A 78 1.11 -24.85 22.24
CA TYR A 78 0.74 -23.63 21.52
C TYR A 78 0.70 -23.86 20.02
N PHE A 79 -0.20 -23.13 19.35
CA PHE A 79 -0.28 -23.13 17.90
C PHE A 79 -0.75 -21.77 17.36
N TRP A 80 -0.53 -21.54 16.06
CA TRP A 80 -0.87 -20.29 15.40
C TRP A 80 -1.73 -20.52 14.17
N VAL A 81 -2.74 -19.65 13.99
CA VAL A 81 -3.62 -19.63 12.82
C VAL A 81 -3.88 -18.18 12.42
N ASP A 82 -3.57 -17.83 11.17
CA ASP A 82 -3.63 -16.47 10.62
C ASP A 82 -5.03 -15.81 10.73
N THR A 83 -6.09 -16.60 10.61
CA THR A 83 -7.48 -16.11 10.65
C THR A 83 -7.89 -15.56 12.00
N CYS A 84 -7.32 -16.07 13.09
CA CYS A 84 -7.75 -15.74 14.45
C CYS A 84 -6.61 -15.36 15.42
N CYS A 85 -5.35 -15.47 15.03
CA CYS A 85 -4.22 -14.92 15.79
C CYS A 85 -3.86 -13.48 15.38
N ILE A 86 -4.41 -12.96 14.28
CA ILE A 86 -4.21 -11.59 13.81
C ILE A 86 -5.53 -10.83 13.90
N ASP A 87 -5.54 -9.68 14.57
CA ASP A 87 -6.63 -8.72 14.44
C ASP A 87 -6.50 -7.95 13.11
N LYS A 88 -7.16 -8.48 12.08
CA LYS A 88 -7.15 -7.89 10.73
C LYS A 88 -7.86 -6.53 10.66
N ALA A 89 -8.68 -6.17 11.65
CA ALA A 89 -9.28 -4.84 11.73
C ALA A 89 -8.28 -3.77 12.22
N ASN A 90 -7.16 -4.19 12.82
CA ASN A 90 -6.08 -3.32 13.24
C ASN A 90 -4.99 -3.27 12.17
N ASN A 91 -5.00 -2.24 11.32
CA ASN A 91 -4.03 -2.06 10.24
C ASN A 91 -2.56 -2.09 10.70
N THR A 92 -2.28 -1.61 11.92
CA THR A 92 -0.91 -1.65 12.47
C THR A 92 -0.50 -3.08 12.81
N GLU A 93 -1.40 -3.86 13.40
CA GLU A 93 -1.17 -5.28 13.68
C GLU A 93 -1.04 -6.08 12.38
N LEU A 94 -1.94 -5.85 11.42
CA LEU A 94 -1.94 -6.50 10.11
C LEU A 94 -0.61 -6.26 9.35
N SER A 95 -0.15 -5.01 9.30
CA SER A 95 1.11 -4.64 8.65
C SER A 95 2.31 -5.32 9.31
N LYS A 96 2.36 -5.33 10.65
CA LYS A 96 3.42 -6.04 11.40
C LYS A 96 3.36 -7.55 11.17
N ALA A 97 2.15 -8.12 11.08
CA ALA A 97 1.93 -9.54 10.92
C ALA A 97 2.39 -10.03 9.54
N ILE A 98 1.97 -9.37 8.46
CA ILE A 98 2.37 -9.75 7.10
C ILE A 98 3.89 -9.68 6.93
N ASN A 99 4.54 -8.61 7.40
CA ASN A 99 5.99 -8.47 7.36
C ASN A 99 6.73 -9.48 8.27
N SER A 100 6.04 -10.12 9.21
CA SER A 100 6.62 -11.13 10.10
C SER A 100 6.26 -12.57 9.72
N MET A 101 5.31 -12.77 8.81
CA MET A 101 4.65 -14.06 8.60
C MET A 101 5.65 -15.14 8.17
N PHE A 102 6.53 -14.84 7.23
CA PHE A 102 7.59 -15.76 6.80
C PHE A 102 8.45 -16.24 7.97
N ARG A 103 8.83 -15.33 8.88
CA ARG A 103 9.62 -15.67 10.07
C ARG A 103 8.82 -16.53 11.04
N TRP A 104 7.52 -16.27 11.19
CA TRP A 104 6.64 -17.11 12.02
C TRP A 104 6.53 -18.53 11.46
N TYR A 105 6.33 -18.67 10.15
CA TYR A 105 6.36 -19.99 9.50
C TYR A 105 7.73 -20.68 9.64
N ARG A 106 8.84 -19.94 9.45
CA ARG A 106 10.20 -20.49 9.59
C ARG A 106 10.51 -21.00 11.00
N ASN A 107 10.01 -20.31 12.02
CA ASN A 107 10.29 -20.60 13.42
C ASN A 107 9.28 -21.57 14.07
N ALA A 108 8.23 -21.98 13.36
CA ALA A 108 7.31 -23.00 13.86
C ALA A 108 8.00 -24.37 13.89
N GLU A 109 7.74 -25.16 14.93
CA GLU A 109 8.27 -26.54 15.05
C GLU A 109 7.63 -27.47 14.03
N ARG A 110 6.34 -27.28 13.78
CA ARG A 110 5.53 -28.04 12.82
C ARG A 110 4.61 -27.11 12.06
N CYS A 111 4.62 -27.21 10.73
CA CYS A 111 3.59 -26.62 9.88
C CYS A 111 2.64 -27.72 9.39
N TYR A 112 1.37 -27.59 9.74
CA TYR A 112 0.32 -28.50 9.28
C TYR A 112 -0.42 -27.88 8.11
N VAL A 113 -0.38 -28.53 6.95
CA VAL A 113 -1.11 -28.14 5.75
C VAL A 113 -2.42 -28.93 5.71
N PHE A 114 -3.54 -28.25 5.90
CA PHE A 114 -4.87 -28.87 5.86
C PHE A 114 -5.54 -28.66 4.50
N LEU A 115 -5.62 -29.73 3.70
CA LEU A 115 -6.14 -29.72 2.33
C LEU A 115 -7.65 -30.02 2.32
N SER A 116 -8.48 -28.99 2.43
CA SER A 116 -9.94 -29.16 2.55
C SER A 116 -10.63 -29.65 1.27
N ASP A 117 -9.92 -29.75 0.13
CA ASP A 117 -10.39 -30.29 -1.14
C ASP A 117 -9.82 -31.68 -1.51
N VAL A 118 -9.02 -32.29 -0.62
CA VAL A 118 -8.48 -33.64 -0.85
C VAL A 118 -9.23 -34.64 0.04
N GLU A 119 -10.15 -35.40 -0.57
CA GLU A 119 -10.99 -36.40 0.11
C GLU A 119 -10.28 -37.75 0.29
N ASN A 120 -9.29 -38.04 -0.56
CA ASN A 120 -8.52 -39.28 -0.53
C ASN A 120 -7.58 -39.28 0.68
N ASP A 121 -7.53 -40.41 1.38
CA ASP A 121 -6.69 -40.61 2.57
C ASP A 121 -5.34 -41.25 2.23
N THR A 122 -5.10 -41.58 0.97
CA THR A 122 -3.84 -42.13 0.45
C THR A 122 -3.43 -41.41 -0.83
N LEU A 123 -2.14 -41.43 -1.14
CA LEU A 123 -1.60 -40.90 -2.39
C LEU A 123 -1.48 -41.98 -3.49
N GLU A 124 -2.19 -43.10 -3.34
CA GLU A 124 -2.21 -44.15 -4.35
C GLU A 124 -3.30 -43.86 -5.41
N GLY A 125 -3.02 -44.19 -6.67
CA GLY A 125 -3.97 -44.01 -7.78
C GLY A 125 -4.43 -42.56 -7.93
N ASP A 126 -5.74 -42.34 -7.82
CA ASP A 126 -6.35 -41.02 -7.96
C ASP A 126 -5.97 -40.04 -6.82
N GLY A 127 -5.42 -40.53 -5.71
CA GLY A 127 -5.03 -39.73 -4.55
C GLY A 127 -3.89 -38.74 -4.83
N GLU A 128 -2.87 -39.16 -5.59
CA GLU A 128 -1.78 -38.26 -6.01
C GLU A 128 -2.30 -37.16 -6.94
N SER A 129 -3.23 -37.52 -7.84
CA SER A 129 -3.87 -36.56 -8.74
C SER A 129 -4.69 -35.52 -7.96
N ALA A 130 -5.49 -35.96 -6.97
CA ALA A 130 -6.26 -35.07 -6.11
C ALA A 130 -5.36 -34.12 -5.30
N PHE A 131 -4.24 -34.63 -4.76
CA PHE A 131 -3.23 -33.82 -4.09
C PHE A 131 -2.68 -32.73 -5.02
N LYS A 132 -2.22 -33.12 -6.21
CA LYS A 132 -1.63 -32.18 -7.20
C LYS A 132 -2.62 -31.11 -7.67
N GLN A 133 -3.91 -31.43 -7.69
CA GLN A 133 -4.99 -30.52 -8.08
C GLN A 133 -5.51 -29.65 -6.92
N SER A 134 -5.03 -29.83 -5.69
CA SER A 134 -5.48 -29.03 -4.56
C SER A 134 -5.27 -27.54 -4.82
N ARG A 135 -6.30 -26.75 -4.53
CA ARG A 135 -6.28 -25.29 -4.63
C ARG A 135 -5.21 -24.66 -3.75
N TRP A 136 -4.71 -25.39 -2.74
CA TRP A 136 -3.63 -24.92 -1.86
C TRP A 136 -2.39 -24.52 -2.64
N PHE A 137 -2.02 -25.24 -3.70
CA PHE A 137 -0.86 -24.91 -4.54
C PHE A 137 -1.05 -23.64 -5.38
N ASN A 138 -2.30 -23.20 -5.55
CA ASN A 138 -2.64 -22.04 -6.37
C ASN A 138 -2.82 -20.76 -5.55
N ARG A 139 -2.70 -20.78 -4.21
CA ARG A 139 -2.85 -19.57 -3.38
C ARG A 139 -1.51 -18.84 -3.23
N GLY A 140 -1.52 -17.51 -3.26
CA GLY A 140 -0.29 -16.69 -3.14
C GLY A 140 0.45 -16.93 -1.83
N TRP A 141 -0.27 -16.77 -0.71
CA TRP A 141 0.30 -16.89 0.64
C TRP A 141 0.92 -18.26 0.95
N THR A 142 0.36 -19.36 0.42
CA THR A 142 0.87 -20.72 0.69
C THR A 142 2.28 -20.96 0.14
N LEU A 143 2.81 -20.09 -0.72
CA LEU A 143 4.19 -20.17 -1.21
C LEU A 143 5.19 -20.04 -0.05
N GLN A 144 5.04 -19.02 0.78
CA GLN A 144 5.92 -18.86 1.94
C GLN A 144 5.62 -19.89 3.03
N GLU A 145 4.38 -20.36 3.13
CA GLU A 145 3.98 -21.41 4.08
C GLU A 145 4.60 -22.77 3.71
N LEU A 146 4.91 -22.99 2.43
CA LEU A 146 5.66 -24.14 1.95
C LEU A 146 7.18 -24.02 2.19
N LEU A 147 7.73 -22.85 1.85
CA LEU A 147 9.18 -22.64 1.75
C LEU A 147 9.82 -22.21 3.07
N ALA A 148 9.12 -21.47 3.91
CA ALA A 148 9.70 -20.95 5.15
C ALA A 148 9.90 -22.02 6.23
N PRO A 149 8.92 -22.91 6.54
CA PRO A 149 9.08 -23.88 7.62
C PRO A 149 10.09 -24.98 7.29
N HIS A 150 10.80 -25.45 8.33
CA HIS A 150 11.67 -26.62 8.23
C HIS A 150 10.87 -27.93 8.14
N SER A 151 9.69 -27.99 8.79
CA SER A 151 8.80 -29.16 8.82
C SER A 151 7.42 -28.79 8.28
N VAL A 152 6.98 -29.44 7.21
CA VAL A 152 5.65 -29.25 6.61
C VAL A 152 5.00 -30.61 6.39
N GLU A 153 3.83 -30.82 6.98
CA GLU A 153 3.08 -32.08 6.93
C GLU A 153 1.71 -31.86 6.30
N PHE A 154 1.34 -32.69 5.33
CA PHE A 154 0.12 -32.55 4.55
C PHE A 154 -0.97 -33.50 5.06
N PHE A 155 -2.17 -32.96 5.23
CA PHE A 155 -3.32 -33.70 5.73
C PHE A 155 -4.52 -33.56 4.79
N SER A 156 -5.25 -34.66 4.61
CA SER A 156 -6.51 -34.70 3.87
C SER A 156 -7.60 -33.89 4.59
N LYS A 157 -8.75 -33.69 3.94
CA LYS A 157 -9.94 -33.07 4.53
C LYS A 157 -10.42 -33.81 5.79
N LYS A 158 -10.13 -35.12 5.91
CA LYS A 158 -10.50 -35.94 7.07
C LYS A 158 -9.46 -35.90 8.20
N GLY A 159 -8.36 -35.15 8.01
CA GLY A 159 -7.25 -35.09 8.96
C GLY A 159 -6.29 -36.27 8.86
N THR A 160 -6.32 -37.06 7.78
CA THR A 160 -5.37 -38.16 7.57
C THR A 160 -4.05 -37.62 7.02
N ARG A 161 -2.92 -38.01 7.61
CA ARG A 161 -1.58 -37.63 7.13
C ARG A 161 -1.28 -38.27 5.78
N LEU A 162 -1.05 -37.44 4.77
CA LEU A 162 -0.71 -37.83 3.39
C LEU A 162 0.80 -37.99 3.18
N GLY A 163 1.59 -37.19 3.90
CA GLY A 163 3.05 -37.17 3.80
C GLY A 163 3.61 -35.85 4.32
N ASP A 164 4.91 -35.68 4.18
CA ASP A 164 5.64 -34.44 4.47
C ASP A 164 6.33 -33.86 3.23
N LYS A 165 6.79 -32.63 3.32
CA LYS A 165 7.47 -31.92 2.22
C LYS A 165 8.64 -32.71 1.63
N GLU A 166 9.37 -33.49 2.41
CA GLU A 166 10.50 -34.28 1.91
C GLU A 166 10.02 -35.50 1.12
N SER A 167 9.06 -36.27 1.66
CA SER A 167 8.45 -37.40 0.96
C SER A 167 7.67 -37.01 -0.30
N LEU A 168 7.13 -35.77 -0.36
CA LEU A 168 6.29 -35.27 -1.44
C LEU A 168 6.99 -34.25 -2.36
N LYS A 169 8.31 -34.06 -2.22
CA LYS A 169 9.05 -33.03 -2.97
C LYS A 169 8.94 -33.15 -4.49
N HIS A 170 8.84 -34.37 -5.03
CA HIS A 170 8.69 -34.59 -6.47
C HIS A 170 7.29 -34.17 -6.98
N PRO A 171 6.17 -34.66 -6.41
CA PRO A 171 4.85 -34.13 -6.73
C PRO A 171 4.72 -32.61 -6.56
N ILE A 172 5.31 -32.06 -5.49
CA ILE A 172 5.27 -30.61 -5.22
C ILE A 172 6.07 -29.85 -6.30
N HIS A 173 7.25 -30.34 -6.69
CA HIS A 173 8.05 -29.76 -7.76
C HIS A 173 7.28 -29.74 -9.09
N GLU A 174 6.63 -30.84 -9.45
CA GLU A 174 5.86 -30.95 -10.70
C GLU A 174 4.72 -29.93 -10.78
N VAL A 175 4.01 -29.70 -9.67
CA VAL A 175 2.87 -28.77 -9.63
C VAL A 175 3.31 -27.32 -9.57
N THR A 176 4.39 -27.03 -8.83
CA THR A 176 4.77 -25.65 -8.49
C THR A 176 5.92 -25.08 -9.32
N GLY A 177 6.72 -25.94 -9.97
CA GLY A 177 7.96 -25.56 -10.63
C GLY A 177 9.08 -25.14 -9.67
N ILE A 178 8.88 -25.27 -8.35
CA ILE A 178 9.89 -24.92 -7.34
C ILE A 178 10.98 -25.99 -7.34
N PRO A 179 12.27 -25.62 -7.44
CA PRO A 179 13.37 -26.59 -7.42
C PRO A 179 13.38 -27.48 -6.18
N ILE A 180 13.78 -28.74 -6.34
CA ILE A 180 13.85 -29.71 -5.24
C ILE A 180 14.80 -29.21 -4.14
N GLU A 181 15.88 -28.54 -4.53
CA GLU A 181 16.87 -27.95 -3.61
C GLU A 181 16.22 -26.91 -2.68
N ALA A 182 15.29 -26.10 -3.19
CA ALA A 182 14.54 -25.13 -2.39
C ALA A 182 13.54 -25.84 -1.46
N LEU A 183 12.88 -26.90 -1.92
CA LEU A 183 11.94 -27.70 -1.11
C LEU A 183 12.66 -28.43 0.04
N SER A 184 13.89 -28.86 -0.19
CA SER A 184 14.76 -29.50 0.83
C SER A 184 15.52 -28.49 1.71
N GLY A 185 15.24 -27.19 1.61
CA GLY A 185 15.69 -26.18 2.58
C GLY A 185 16.97 -25.42 2.23
N SER A 186 17.42 -25.44 0.97
CA SER A 186 18.50 -24.55 0.52
C SER A 186 18.12 -23.08 0.73
N ASP A 187 19.11 -22.23 1.00
CA ASP A 187 18.86 -20.81 1.21
C ASP A 187 18.23 -20.18 -0.05
N LEU A 188 17.08 -19.51 0.12
CA LEU A 188 16.35 -18.92 -1.01
C LEU A 188 17.17 -17.84 -1.73
N SER A 189 18.16 -17.23 -1.06
CA SER A 189 19.07 -16.25 -1.66
C SER A 189 20.02 -16.85 -2.70
N GLU A 190 20.23 -18.16 -2.70
CA GLU A 190 21.04 -18.88 -3.72
C GLU A 190 20.31 -18.96 -5.08
N PHE A 191 19.01 -18.68 -5.12
CA PHE A 191 18.21 -18.71 -6.33
C PHE A 191 18.04 -17.30 -6.93
N ASP A 192 18.18 -17.23 -8.25
CA ASP A 192 18.01 -16.01 -9.03
C ASP A 192 16.67 -15.31 -8.73
N VAL A 193 16.71 -13.97 -8.71
CA VAL A 193 15.54 -13.12 -8.45
C VAL A 193 14.38 -13.47 -9.37
N ALA A 194 14.64 -13.60 -10.68
CA ALA A 194 13.62 -13.95 -11.66
C ALA A 194 12.99 -15.32 -11.38
N LYS A 195 13.79 -16.29 -10.93
CA LYS A 195 13.32 -17.63 -10.59
C LYS A 195 12.41 -17.59 -9.36
N ARG A 196 12.78 -16.84 -8.33
CA ARG A 196 11.93 -16.64 -7.14
C ARG A 196 10.60 -15.97 -7.45
N PHE A 197 10.58 -14.96 -8.33
CA PHE A 197 9.34 -14.37 -8.82
C PHE A 197 8.47 -15.38 -9.59
N SER A 198 9.09 -16.26 -10.38
CA SER A 198 8.37 -17.27 -11.17
C SER A 198 7.58 -18.26 -10.30
N TRP A 199 8.00 -18.52 -9.06
CA TRP A 199 7.31 -19.43 -8.13
C TRP A 199 5.91 -18.94 -7.71
N ALA A 200 5.62 -17.65 -7.92
CA ALA A 200 4.32 -17.05 -7.67
C ALA A 200 3.50 -16.77 -8.95
N ALA A 201 4.04 -17.04 -10.15
CA ALA A 201 3.42 -16.62 -11.40
C ALA A 201 2.00 -17.18 -11.61
N ASN A 202 1.76 -18.42 -11.20
CA ASN A 202 0.46 -19.10 -11.37
C ASN A 202 -0.43 -19.04 -10.11
N ARG A 203 -0.03 -18.26 -9.09
CA ARG A 203 -0.75 -18.16 -7.83
C ARG A 203 -1.74 -17.00 -7.84
N GLN A 204 -2.83 -17.19 -7.12
CA GLN A 204 -3.97 -16.27 -7.00
C GLN A 204 -4.09 -15.76 -5.57
N THR A 205 -4.50 -14.51 -5.45
CA THR A 205 -4.75 -13.82 -4.18
C THR A 205 -6.14 -13.21 -4.19
N THR A 206 -6.71 -13.00 -2.99
CA THR A 206 -8.03 -12.37 -2.86
C THR A 206 -7.91 -10.86 -3.07
N GLU A 207 -7.00 -10.22 -2.35
CA GLU A 207 -6.56 -8.85 -2.65
C GLU A 207 -5.49 -8.92 -3.75
N GLU A 208 -5.53 -8.01 -4.71
CA GLU A 208 -4.64 -8.06 -5.87
C GLU A 208 -3.17 -7.77 -5.48
N GLU A 209 -2.96 -6.87 -4.52
CA GLU A 209 -1.65 -6.46 -4.02
C GLU A 209 -0.95 -7.56 -3.21
N ASP A 210 -1.71 -8.49 -2.62
CA ASP A 210 -1.16 -9.65 -1.94
C ASP A 210 -0.30 -10.50 -2.89
N GLY A 211 -0.50 -10.39 -4.22
CA GLY A 211 0.36 -11.00 -5.23
C GLY A 211 1.82 -10.54 -5.14
N ALA A 212 2.08 -9.35 -4.58
CA ALA A 212 3.41 -8.89 -4.20
C ALA A 212 3.71 -9.16 -2.72
N TYR A 213 2.75 -8.89 -1.81
CA TYR A 213 3.01 -8.96 -0.37
C TYR A 213 3.36 -10.38 0.12
N CYS A 214 2.81 -11.42 -0.51
CA CYS A 214 3.16 -12.81 -0.20
C CYS A 214 4.62 -13.18 -0.52
N LEU A 215 5.35 -12.33 -1.26
CA LEU A 215 6.75 -12.51 -1.63
C LEU A 215 7.74 -11.78 -0.72
N PHE A 216 7.26 -10.94 0.23
CA PHE A 216 8.14 -10.15 1.09
C PHE A 216 9.16 -11.02 1.83
N GLY A 217 8.69 -12.13 2.41
CA GLY A 217 9.54 -13.10 3.10
C GLY A 217 10.51 -13.85 2.20
N ILE A 218 10.08 -14.20 0.98
CA ILE A 218 10.89 -14.91 -0.02
C ILE A 218 12.11 -14.08 -0.45
N PHE A 219 11.95 -12.76 -0.48
CA PHE A 219 13.04 -11.82 -0.76
C PHE A 219 13.68 -11.25 0.52
N GLY A 220 13.09 -11.51 1.69
CA GLY A 220 13.48 -10.94 2.98
C GLY A 220 13.48 -9.42 2.96
N VAL A 221 12.42 -8.80 2.44
CA VAL A 221 12.20 -7.35 2.46
C VAL A 221 11.08 -7.00 3.43
N HIS A 222 11.11 -5.78 3.98
CA HIS A 222 10.08 -5.25 4.85
C HIS A 222 9.47 -3.99 4.22
N LEU A 223 8.23 -4.08 3.75
CA LEU A 223 7.58 -2.98 3.05
C LEU A 223 6.21 -2.64 3.66
N PRO A 224 5.77 -1.38 3.56
CA PRO A 224 4.41 -0.98 3.93
C PRO A 224 3.36 -1.75 3.13
N LEU A 225 2.19 -1.99 3.73
CA LEU A 225 1.04 -2.52 3.01
C LEU A 225 0.13 -1.38 2.60
N ILE A 226 -0.20 -1.34 1.31
CA ILE A 226 -0.96 -0.26 0.69
C ILE A 226 -2.10 -0.91 -0.10
N TYR A 227 -3.18 -1.26 0.58
CA TYR A 227 -4.34 -1.80 -0.12
C TYR A 227 -5.02 -0.71 -0.95
N GLY A 228 -5.35 -1.03 -2.20
CA GLY A 228 -5.78 -0.09 -3.21
C GLY A 228 -4.65 0.54 -4.02
N GLU A 229 -3.39 0.08 -3.90
CA GLU A 229 -2.33 0.46 -4.84
C GLU A 229 -2.39 -0.27 -6.18
N GLY A 230 -3.09 -1.40 -6.25
CA GLY A 230 -3.07 -2.27 -7.42
C GLY A 230 -1.83 -3.15 -7.47
N LYS A 231 -1.98 -4.31 -8.10
CA LYS A 231 -0.95 -5.37 -8.10
C LYS A 231 0.37 -4.92 -8.74
N GLU A 232 0.31 -4.16 -9.83
CA GLU A 232 1.48 -3.72 -10.59
C GLU A 232 2.37 -2.80 -9.75
N ASN A 233 1.78 -1.81 -9.08
CA ASN A 233 2.50 -0.86 -8.23
C ASN A 233 3.14 -1.56 -7.01
N ALA A 234 2.40 -2.48 -6.39
CA ALA A 234 2.93 -3.29 -5.29
C ALA A 234 4.14 -4.15 -5.74
N LEU A 235 4.08 -4.73 -6.95
CA LEU A 235 5.19 -5.49 -7.53
C LEU A 235 6.40 -4.61 -7.87
N GLU A 236 6.19 -3.38 -8.36
CA GLU A 236 7.29 -2.44 -8.64
C GLU A 236 8.03 -2.01 -7.36
N ARG A 237 7.28 -1.72 -6.29
CA ARG A 237 7.84 -1.45 -4.96
C ARG A 237 8.67 -2.64 -4.45
N LEU A 238 8.14 -3.85 -4.59
CA LEU A 238 8.86 -5.07 -4.23
C LEU A 238 10.17 -5.21 -5.04
N LYS A 239 10.11 -5.07 -6.37
CA LYS A 239 11.31 -5.13 -7.22
C LYS A 239 12.35 -4.10 -6.81
N SER A 240 11.93 -2.86 -6.54
CA SER A 240 12.81 -1.78 -6.07
C SER A 240 13.51 -2.14 -4.76
N ALA A 241 12.78 -2.72 -3.79
CA ALA A 241 13.36 -3.16 -2.52
C ALA A 241 14.34 -4.33 -2.71
N VAL A 242 14.02 -5.28 -3.59
CA VAL A 242 14.91 -6.40 -3.93
C VAL A 242 16.22 -5.89 -4.54
N ILE A 243 16.17 -4.88 -5.41
CA ILE A 243 17.37 -4.25 -5.99
C ILE A 243 18.23 -3.62 -4.89
N LEU A 244 17.62 -2.89 -3.94
CA LEU A 244 18.36 -2.29 -2.82
C LEU A 244 19.02 -3.35 -1.93
N LYS A 245 18.35 -4.48 -1.71
CA LYS A 245 18.92 -5.61 -0.97
C LYS A 245 20.15 -6.20 -1.68
N HIS A 246 20.07 -6.41 -3.00
CA HIS A 246 21.20 -6.87 -3.80
C HIS A 246 22.37 -5.86 -3.83
N LYS A 247 22.08 -4.55 -3.70
CA LYS A 247 23.09 -3.50 -3.59
C LYS A 247 23.77 -3.40 -2.21
N GLY A 248 23.49 -4.33 -1.29
CA GLY A 248 24.27 -4.49 -0.04
C GLY A 248 23.51 -4.15 1.24
N ARG A 249 22.18 -3.96 1.21
CA ARG A 249 21.39 -3.82 2.44
C ARG A 249 21.30 -5.18 3.15
N SER A 250 21.85 -5.29 4.35
CA SER A 250 21.83 -6.52 5.16
C SER A 250 20.47 -6.77 5.84
N ASP A 251 20.22 -8.00 6.28
CA ASP A 251 19.00 -8.36 7.00
C ASP A 251 18.84 -7.59 8.33
N ASP A 252 19.94 -7.30 9.03
CA ASP A 252 19.94 -6.46 10.23
C ASP A 252 19.48 -5.02 9.92
N GLN A 253 19.91 -4.47 8.79
CA GLN A 253 19.45 -3.16 8.33
C GLN A 253 17.96 -3.18 7.98
N GLU A 254 17.47 -4.25 7.35
CA GLU A 254 16.06 -4.39 7.01
C GLU A 254 15.16 -4.52 8.25
N GLU A 255 15.57 -5.33 9.24
CA GLU A 255 14.84 -5.41 10.52
C GLU A 255 14.87 -4.06 11.26
N ARG A 256 16.02 -3.37 11.25
CA ARG A 256 16.16 -2.05 11.85
C ARG A 256 15.28 -1.01 11.16
N LEU A 257 15.20 -1.06 9.83
CA LEU A 257 14.35 -0.20 9.02
C LEU A 257 12.87 -0.43 9.34
N GLY A 258 12.43 -1.69 9.46
CA GLY A 258 11.06 -2.03 9.87
C GLY A 258 10.69 -1.44 11.24
N LYS A 259 11.62 -1.45 12.20
CA LYS A 259 11.42 -0.80 13.52
C LYS A 259 11.32 0.71 13.41
N ILE A 260 12.18 1.36 12.64
CA ILE A 260 12.15 2.81 12.41
C ILE A 260 10.83 3.20 11.72
N HIS A 261 10.41 2.45 10.71
CA HIS A 261 9.13 2.66 10.03
C HIS A 261 7.96 2.58 11.03
N SER A 262 7.93 1.53 11.86
CA SER A 262 6.89 1.40 12.89
C SER A 262 6.93 2.50 13.93
N TRP A 263 8.11 3.04 14.26
CA TRP A 263 8.26 4.12 15.23
C TRP A 263 7.81 5.47 14.68
N LEU A 264 8.20 5.80 13.45
CA LEU A 264 7.73 7.01 12.79
C LEU A 264 6.20 7.01 12.68
N SER A 265 5.61 5.83 12.44
CA SER A 265 4.16 5.65 12.35
C SER A 265 3.52 6.66 11.41
N ALA A 266 4.19 6.90 10.28
CA ALA A 266 3.82 7.96 9.35
C ALA A 266 2.57 7.57 8.54
N PRO A 267 1.69 8.54 8.22
CA PRO A 267 0.60 8.30 7.30
C PRO A 267 1.13 7.99 5.90
N ASP A 268 0.44 7.09 5.21
CA ASP A 268 0.81 6.61 3.89
C ASP A 268 0.18 7.49 2.78
N PRO A 269 1.00 8.26 2.04
CA PRO A 269 0.53 9.17 1.01
C PRO A 269 0.20 8.47 -0.30
N SER A 270 0.62 7.22 -0.49
CA SER A 270 0.39 6.46 -1.72
C SER A 270 -1.10 6.17 -1.94
N THR A 271 -1.89 6.02 -0.87
CA THR A 271 -3.34 5.88 -0.94
C THR A 271 -4.00 7.03 -1.70
N ASN A 272 -3.56 8.26 -1.47
CA ASN A 272 -3.99 9.46 -2.20
C ASN A 272 -3.48 9.47 -3.63
N TYR A 273 -2.20 9.14 -3.83
CA TYR A 273 -1.61 9.02 -5.16
C TYR A 273 -2.40 8.03 -6.04
N HIS A 274 -2.65 6.81 -5.57
CA HIS A 274 -3.38 5.79 -6.34
C HIS A 274 -4.84 6.16 -6.57
N LYS A 275 -5.50 6.80 -5.59
CA LYS A 275 -6.84 7.37 -5.78
C LYS A 275 -6.85 8.42 -6.90
N ALA A 276 -5.96 9.40 -6.83
CA ALA A 276 -5.83 10.46 -7.83
C ALA A 276 -5.41 9.91 -9.21
N HIS A 277 -4.52 8.92 -9.25
CA HIS A 277 -4.05 8.26 -10.46
C HIS A 277 -5.17 7.45 -11.13
N ARG A 278 -6.01 6.73 -10.36
CA ARG A 278 -7.20 6.03 -10.89
C ARG A 278 -8.28 6.97 -11.41
N GLU A 279 -8.46 8.12 -10.75
CA GLU A 279 -9.42 9.13 -11.18
C GLU A 279 -8.93 9.91 -12.41
N ARG A 280 -7.62 9.95 -12.62
CA ARG A 280 -6.97 10.58 -13.77
C ARG A 280 -7.43 9.93 -15.07
N GLN A 281 -7.69 10.75 -16.08
CA GLN A 281 -7.90 10.26 -17.44
C GLN A 281 -6.56 10.16 -18.16
N ALA A 282 -6.41 9.17 -19.03
CA ALA A 282 -5.19 9.06 -19.84
C ALA A 282 -4.89 10.41 -20.53
N GLU A 283 -3.62 10.79 -20.55
CA GLU A 283 -3.10 12.01 -21.19
C GLU A 283 -3.50 13.37 -20.56
N THR A 284 -4.21 13.40 -19.43
CA THR A 284 -4.47 14.68 -18.72
C THR A 284 -3.27 15.10 -17.89
N GLY A 285 -2.97 16.40 -17.84
CA GLY A 285 -1.84 16.95 -17.08
C GLY A 285 -0.48 16.88 -17.79
N LEU A 286 -0.42 16.36 -19.02
CA LEU A 286 0.83 16.29 -19.81
C LEU A 286 1.40 17.67 -20.14
N TRP A 287 0.54 18.67 -20.32
CA TRP A 287 0.95 20.06 -20.57
C TRP A 287 1.87 20.59 -19.46
N LEU A 288 1.70 20.12 -18.22
CA LEU A 288 2.58 20.50 -17.11
C LEU A 288 3.96 19.92 -17.34
N LEU A 289 4.05 18.63 -17.66
CA LEU A 289 5.31 17.92 -17.90
C LEU A 289 6.06 18.50 -19.12
N GLU A 290 5.32 18.90 -20.15
CA GLU A 290 5.85 19.53 -21.38
C GLU A 290 6.20 21.02 -21.19
N SER A 291 5.83 21.62 -20.06
CA SER A 291 6.08 23.04 -19.80
C SER A 291 7.55 23.30 -19.49
N ALA A 292 8.07 24.41 -20.03
CA ALA A 292 9.42 24.88 -19.71
C ALA A 292 9.64 25.15 -18.21
N LYS A 293 8.56 25.43 -17.46
CA LYS A 293 8.62 25.62 -16.01
C LYS A 293 8.89 24.29 -15.28
N PHE A 294 8.20 23.22 -15.66
CA PHE A 294 8.41 21.90 -15.07
C PHE A 294 9.78 21.33 -15.44
N THR A 295 10.18 21.39 -16.72
CA THR A 295 11.52 20.95 -17.16
C THR A 295 12.62 21.67 -16.38
N ARG A 296 12.53 23.01 -16.27
CA ARG A 296 13.48 23.80 -15.46
C ARG A 296 13.49 23.36 -14.01
N TRP A 297 12.31 23.10 -13.42
CA TRP A 297 12.21 22.63 -12.04
C TRP A 297 12.92 21.28 -11.85
N VAL A 298 12.77 20.33 -12.77
CA VAL A 298 13.45 19.02 -12.67
C VAL A 298 14.97 19.15 -12.79
N GLU A 299 15.46 20.05 -13.64
CA GLU A 299 16.89 20.15 -14.00
C GLU A 299 17.71 21.14 -13.15
N SER A 300 17.08 22.14 -12.54
CA SER A 300 17.79 23.23 -11.83
C SER A 300 18.13 22.87 -10.39
N ALA A 301 19.28 23.36 -9.90
CA ALA A 301 19.67 23.23 -8.50
C ALA A 301 18.70 23.95 -7.54
N ALA A 302 18.39 23.31 -6.40
CA ALA A 302 17.55 23.86 -5.32
C ALA A 302 16.22 24.45 -5.81
N SER A 303 15.56 23.78 -6.76
CA SER A 303 14.41 24.33 -7.47
C SER A 303 13.11 24.23 -6.67
N ARG A 304 12.19 25.15 -6.96
CA ARG A 304 10.86 25.21 -6.31
C ARG A 304 9.83 25.50 -7.38
N LEU A 305 8.65 24.90 -7.29
CA LEU A 305 7.54 25.12 -8.21
C LEU A 305 6.23 25.15 -7.41
N TRP A 306 5.49 26.25 -7.51
CA TRP A 306 4.20 26.39 -6.83
C TRP A 306 3.05 26.41 -7.84
N LEU A 307 2.17 25.41 -7.77
CA LEU A 307 0.94 25.33 -8.55
C LEU A 307 -0.24 25.81 -7.69
N TYR A 308 -0.91 26.88 -8.09
CA TYR A 308 -2.08 27.38 -7.35
C TYR A 308 -3.32 27.52 -8.22
N GLY A 309 -4.49 27.31 -7.62
CA GLY A 309 -5.76 27.47 -8.32
C GLY A 309 -6.97 27.20 -7.43
N ILE A 310 -8.16 27.45 -7.99
CA ILE A 310 -9.43 27.27 -7.28
C ILE A 310 -9.70 25.79 -6.91
N PRO A 311 -10.60 25.51 -5.96
CA PRO A 311 -11.08 24.14 -5.73
C PRO A 311 -11.59 23.49 -7.01
N GLY A 312 -11.23 22.22 -7.22
CA GLY A 312 -11.65 21.45 -8.40
C GLY A 312 -10.84 21.70 -9.68
N CYS A 313 -9.87 22.63 -9.73
CA CYS A 313 -9.09 22.89 -10.96
C CYS A 313 -8.04 21.82 -11.32
N GLY A 314 -8.08 20.64 -10.69
CA GLY A 314 -7.20 19.51 -11.03
C GLY A 314 -5.83 19.48 -10.34
N LYS A 315 -5.56 20.30 -9.31
CA LYS A 315 -4.27 20.31 -8.56
C LYS A 315 -3.77 18.90 -8.20
N THR A 316 -4.60 18.12 -7.50
CA THR A 316 -4.28 16.75 -7.07
C THR A 316 -4.01 15.79 -8.23
N ILE A 317 -4.68 15.97 -9.37
CA ILE A 317 -4.46 15.18 -10.60
C ILE A 317 -3.13 15.58 -11.27
N LEU A 318 -2.76 16.84 -11.23
CA LEU A 318 -1.45 17.30 -11.69
C LEU A 318 -0.33 16.79 -10.77
N SER A 319 -0.55 16.79 -9.45
CA SER A 319 0.38 16.19 -8.49
C SER A 319 0.60 14.71 -8.76
N SER A 320 -0.46 13.92 -8.99
CA SER A 320 -0.30 12.50 -9.34
C SER A 320 0.43 12.31 -10.68
N THR A 321 0.22 13.21 -11.64
CA THR A 321 0.93 13.18 -12.93
C THR A 321 2.41 13.50 -12.80
N ALA A 322 2.76 14.52 -12.01
CA ALA A 322 4.14 14.83 -11.70
C ALA A 322 4.81 13.66 -10.93
N ILE A 323 4.14 13.10 -9.93
CA ILE A 323 4.65 11.98 -9.13
C ILE A 323 4.89 10.75 -10.01
N GLU A 324 3.95 10.37 -10.88
CA GLU A 324 4.13 9.23 -11.79
C GLU A 324 5.36 9.42 -12.68
N HIS A 325 5.50 10.60 -13.29
CA HIS A 325 6.66 10.92 -14.12
C HIS A 325 7.97 10.84 -13.34
N LEU A 326 8.00 11.38 -12.13
CA LEU A 326 9.19 11.38 -11.26
C LEU A 326 9.54 9.98 -10.75
N LEU A 327 8.54 9.16 -10.42
CA LEU A 327 8.73 7.76 -10.04
C LEU A 327 9.36 6.96 -11.19
N GLN A 328 8.90 7.17 -12.43
CA GLN A 328 9.50 6.59 -13.63
C GLN A 328 10.93 7.13 -13.86
N HIS A 329 11.13 8.43 -13.70
CA HIS A 329 12.44 9.07 -13.85
C HIS A 329 13.46 8.54 -12.85
N CYS A 330 13.04 8.28 -11.61
CA CYS A 330 13.89 7.74 -10.54
C CYS A 330 13.96 6.21 -10.52
N HIS A 331 13.24 5.50 -11.39
CA HIS A 331 13.05 4.04 -11.27
C HIS A 331 14.39 3.28 -11.28
N ASP A 332 15.26 3.60 -12.23
CA ASP A 332 16.53 2.89 -12.44
C ASP A 332 17.72 3.50 -11.67
N ASP A 333 17.62 4.77 -11.27
CA ASP A 333 18.67 5.46 -10.52
C ASP A 333 18.32 5.58 -9.03
N VAL A 334 18.86 4.64 -8.25
CA VAL A 334 18.71 4.60 -6.78
C VAL A 334 19.35 5.79 -6.06
N SER A 335 20.18 6.58 -6.75
CA SER A 335 20.71 7.84 -6.22
C SER A 335 19.70 8.98 -6.30
N MET A 336 18.57 8.79 -6.99
CA MET A 336 17.46 9.73 -7.02
C MET A 336 16.28 9.18 -6.23
N VAL A 337 15.48 10.07 -5.66
CA VAL A 337 14.27 9.70 -4.92
C VAL A 337 13.16 10.70 -5.14
N THR A 338 11.95 10.18 -5.27
CA THR A 338 10.71 10.95 -5.23
C THR A 338 10.03 10.67 -3.90
N ALA A 339 9.78 11.72 -3.12
CA ALA A 339 8.96 11.67 -1.92
C ALA A 339 7.74 12.58 -2.12
N TYR A 340 6.60 12.20 -1.56
CA TYR A 340 5.40 13.00 -1.72
C TYR A 340 4.48 12.91 -0.51
N PHE A 341 3.61 13.91 -0.37
CA PHE A 341 2.58 13.94 0.66
C PHE A 341 1.34 14.64 0.13
N TYR A 342 0.18 14.13 0.51
CA TYR A 342 -1.12 14.73 0.20
C TYR A 342 -1.76 15.17 1.49
N PHE A 343 -2.01 16.47 1.64
CA PHE A 343 -2.89 16.95 2.68
C PHE A 343 -4.34 16.63 2.30
N GLU A 344 -5.14 16.12 3.24
CA GLU A 344 -6.54 15.74 2.99
C GLU A 344 -7.47 16.18 4.12
N PHE A 345 -8.52 16.94 3.79
CA PHE A 345 -9.46 17.52 4.75
C PHE A 345 -10.29 16.49 5.54
N ASN A 346 -10.34 15.23 5.10
CA ASN A 346 -11.11 14.16 5.74
C ASN A 346 -10.23 13.19 6.56
N ASP A 347 -8.91 13.35 6.54
CA ASP A 347 -7.94 12.49 7.22
C ASP A 347 -7.10 13.35 8.17
N THR A 348 -7.40 13.24 9.48
CA THR A 348 -6.72 14.05 10.50
C THR A 348 -5.23 13.79 10.58
N GLN A 349 -4.75 12.60 10.20
CA GLN A 349 -3.31 12.32 10.15
C GLN A 349 -2.63 13.05 8.99
N LYS A 350 -3.37 13.28 7.90
CA LYS A 350 -2.90 14.02 6.72
C LYS A 350 -3.19 15.51 6.81
N GLN A 351 -3.54 16.03 7.99
CA GLN A 351 -3.67 17.46 8.25
C GLN A 351 -2.55 18.02 9.13
N ASP A 352 -1.72 17.13 9.64
CA ASP A 352 -0.66 17.40 10.61
C ASP A 352 0.70 17.52 9.87
N PRO A 353 1.39 18.67 9.97
CA PRO A 353 2.67 18.90 9.30
C PRO A 353 3.82 18.08 9.90
N GLU A 354 3.77 17.71 11.18
CA GLU A 354 4.76 16.81 11.77
C GLU A 354 4.64 15.41 11.15
N LEU A 355 3.42 14.93 10.94
CA LEU A 355 3.16 13.64 10.30
C LEU A 355 3.57 13.63 8.81
N MET A 356 3.40 14.75 8.10
CA MET A 356 3.99 14.95 6.76
C MET A 356 5.50 14.72 6.81
N LEU A 357 6.21 15.38 7.73
CA LEU A 357 7.67 15.27 7.81
C LEU A 357 8.13 13.84 8.12
N ARG A 358 7.43 13.14 9.01
CA ARG A 358 7.68 11.72 9.29
C ARG A 358 7.47 10.85 8.05
N SER A 359 6.45 11.14 7.25
CA SER A 359 6.15 10.42 6.00
C SER A 359 7.25 10.63 4.94
N LEU A 360 7.72 11.87 4.77
CA LEU A 360 8.83 12.18 3.87
C LEU A 360 10.12 11.49 4.32
N LEU A 361 10.47 11.57 5.61
CA LEU A 361 11.66 10.89 6.16
C LEU A 361 11.58 9.38 5.92
N CYS A 362 10.40 8.78 6.11
CA CYS A 362 10.18 7.37 5.89
C CYS A 362 10.48 6.97 4.43
N GLN A 363 9.96 7.74 3.46
CA GLN A 363 10.18 7.52 2.03
C GLN A 363 11.66 7.64 1.64
N LEU A 364 12.37 8.64 2.19
CA LEU A 364 13.81 8.80 1.96
C LEU A 364 14.62 7.61 2.50
N VAL A 365 14.42 7.26 3.78
CA VAL A 365 15.20 6.20 4.42
C VAL A 365 14.91 4.83 3.79
N GLN A 366 13.67 4.61 3.32
CA GLN A 366 13.31 3.38 2.63
C GLN A 366 14.15 3.17 1.36
N ARG A 367 14.49 4.24 0.64
CA ARG A 367 15.27 4.18 -0.60
C ARG A 367 16.78 3.97 -0.41
N LEU A 368 17.29 4.05 0.82
CA LEU A 368 18.70 4.36 1.07
C LEU A 368 19.75 3.24 1.18
N VAL A 369 19.61 1.95 0.89
CA VAL A 369 20.63 0.91 1.24
C VAL A 369 21.07 0.90 2.74
N MET A 370 21.87 1.85 3.22
CA MET A 370 22.24 2.02 4.62
C MET A 370 21.34 3.05 5.33
N ILE A 371 20.93 2.75 6.56
CA ILE A 371 20.18 3.72 7.38
C ILE A 371 21.13 4.88 7.77
N PRO A 372 20.75 6.15 7.54
CA PRO A 372 21.57 7.29 7.95
C PRO A 372 21.86 7.25 9.45
N LYS A 373 23.13 7.51 9.82
CA LYS A 373 23.58 7.48 11.22
C LYS A 373 22.76 8.40 12.12
N GLY A 374 22.35 9.57 11.61
CA GLY A 374 21.49 10.51 12.33
C GLY A 374 20.10 9.95 12.65
N VAL A 375 19.49 9.24 11.70
CA VAL A 375 18.18 8.59 11.89
C VAL A 375 18.28 7.48 12.92
N ASP A 376 19.30 6.61 12.83
CA ASP A 376 19.51 5.53 13.80
C ASP A 376 19.81 6.07 15.21
N ALA A 377 20.61 7.14 15.31
CA ALA A 377 20.90 7.80 16.58
C ALA A 377 19.64 8.42 17.20
N LEU A 378 18.80 9.07 16.39
CA LEU A 378 17.54 9.64 16.85
C LEU A 378 16.58 8.54 17.35
N PHE A 379 16.45 7.44 16.60
CA PHE A 379 15.65 6.30 17.02
C PHE A 379 16.13 5.72 18.37
N LYS A 380 17.45 5.60 18.57
CA LYS A 380 18.04 5.16 19.85
C LYS A 380 17.76 6.16 20.98
N ALA A 381 17.93 7.45 20.72
CA ALA A 381 17.69 8.52 21.70
C ALA A 381 16.23 8.57 22.15
N CYS A 382 15.28 8.22 21.27
CA CYS A 382 13.86 8.07 21.59
C CYS A 382 13.53 6.69 22.22
N GLU A 383 14.43 6.16 23.05
CA GLU A 383 14.28 4.89 23.78
C GLU A 383 13.98 3.69 22.86
N ASN A 384 14.68 3.61 21.72
CA ASN A 384 14.43 2.61 20.67
C ASN A 384 12.97 2.62 20.17
N GLY A 385 12.41 3.81 20.05
CA GLY A 385 11.11 4.07 19.46
C GLY A 385 9.93 4.08 20.43
N GLN A 386 10.17 4.17 21.75
CA GLN A 386 9.10 4.32 22.74
C GLN A 386 8.63 5.77 22.89
N GLN A 387 9.50 6.74 22.57
CA GLN A 387 9.19 8.16 22.63
C GLN A 387 9.08 8.77 21.23
N ARG A 388 8.37 9.90 21.12
CA ARG A 388 8.25 10.64 19.86
C ARG A 388 9.44 11.59 19.66
N PRO A 389 9.97 11.72 18.43
CA PRO A 389 10.99 12.73 18.14
C PRO A 389 10.35 14.12 18.07
N SER A 390 11.14 15.17 18.34
CA SER A 390 10.71 16.56 18.12
C SER A 390 10.76 16.94 16.64
N VAL A 391 9.96 17.93 16.23
CA VAL A 391 9.96 18.49 14.87
C VAL A 391 11.36 18.94 14.44
N HIS A 392 12.10 19.62 15.32
CA HIS A 392 13.46 20.08 15.02
C HIS A 392 14.41 18.92 14.72
N ALA A 393 14.35 17.84 15.53
CA ALA A 393 15.15 16.65 15.30
C ALA A 393 14.77 15.94 14.00
N LEU A 394 13.47 15.87 13.68
CA LEU A 394 12.97 15.32 12.41
C LEU A 394 13.50 16.12 11.22
N LEU A 395 13.44 17.46 11.25
CA LEU A 395 13.95 18.32 10.18
C LEU A 395 15.45 18.08 9.97
N GLU A 396 16.22 17.99 11.05
CA GLU A 396 17.66 17.76 10.98
C GLU A 396 18.01 16.40 10.36
N VAL A 397 17.38 15.32 10.80
CA VAL A 397 17.66 13.99 10.22
C VAL A 397 17.13 13.85 8.79
N THR A 398 16.05 14.55 8.45
CA THR A 398 15.52 14.60 7.07
C THR A 398 16.51 15.29 6.15
N ARG A 399 17.05 16.43 6.57
CA ARG A 399 18.12 17.14 5.86
C ARG A 399 19.35 16.26 5.66
N GLN A 400 19.73 15.48 6.67
CA GLN A 400 20.87 14.56 6.58
C GLN A 400 20.60 13.42 5.60
N ALA A 401 19.42 12.77 5.67
CA ALA A 401 19.04 11.72 4.74
C ALA A 401 18.97 12.22 3.29
N ALA A 402 18.47 13.44 3.06
CA ALA A 402 18.40 14.05 1.74
C ALA A 402 19.78 14.28 1.09
N ARG A 403 20.87 14.41 1.87
CA ARG A 403 22.23 14.60 1.33
C ARG A 403 22.82 13.36 0.69
N ASP A 404 22.30 12.18 1.01
CA ASP A 404 22.82 10.91 0.50
C ASP A 404 22.30 10.60 -0.92
N PHE A 405 21.42 11.47 -1.46
CA PHE A 405 20.88 11.38 -2.81
C PHE A 405 21.51 12.40 -3.75
N ARG A 406 21.61 12.04 -5.04
CA ARG A 406 21.93 12.96 -6.12
C ARG A 406 20.80 13.94 -6.40
N HIS A 407 19.55 13.48 -6.36
CA HIS A 407 18.35 14.33 -6.49
C HIS A 407 17.23 13.84 -5.56
N VAL A 408 16.57 14.79 -4.90
CA VAL A 408 15.41 14.57 -4.03
C VAL A 408 14.27 15.42 -4.54
N TYR A 409 13.27 14.79 -5.14
CA TYR A 409 12.05 15.46 -5.60
C TYR A 409 10.97 15.29 -4.54
N VAL A 410 10.47 16.41 -3.99
CA VAL A 410 9.39 16.42 -3.01
C VAL A 410 8.15 17.05 -3.60
N VAL A 411 7.02 16.33 -3.60
CA VAL A 411 5.71 16.82 -4.05
C VAL A 411 4.75 16.93 -2.87
N LEU A 412 4.30 18.14 -2.53
CA LEU A 412 3.33 18.40 -1.47
C LEU A 412 2.03 18.91 -2.06
N ASP A 413 0.99 18.08 -2.02
CA ASP A 413 -0.32 18.42 -2.56
C ASP A 413 -1.23 19.07 -1.50
N ALA A 414 -1.94 20.11 -1.91
CA ALA A 414 -3.02 20.77 -1.18
C ALA A 414 -2.61 21.35 0.20
N LEU A 415 -1.57 22.19 0.24
CA LEU A 415 -1.10 22.83 1.50
C LEU A 415 -2.23 23.56 2.27
N ASP A 416 -3.28 24.02 1.58
CA ASP A 416 -4.45 24.63 2.19
C ASP A 416 -5.32 23.67 3.03
N GLU A 417 -5.13 22.36 2.92
CA GLU A 417 -5.84 21.37 3.73
C GLU A 417 -5.12 21.04 5.05
N CYS A 418 -3.93 21.62 5.29
CA CYS A 418 -3.25 21.55 6.59
C CYS A 418 -4.00 22.39 7.64
N THR A 419 -4.14 21.86 8.86
CA THR A 419 -4.79 22.56 9.97
C THR A 419 -3.85 23.51 10.71
N GLN A 420 -2.57 23.17 10.82
CA GLN A 420 -1.53 23.94 11.50
C GLN A 420 -0.66 24.70 10.50
N ARG A 421 -1.27 25.55 9.68
CA ARG A 421 -0.59 26.19 8.54
C ARG A 421 0.60 27.06 8.93
N SER A 422 0.55 27.79 10.04
CA SER A 422 1.70 28.58 10.50
C SER A 422 2.93 27.69 10.71
N GLU A 423 2.74 26.56 11.38
CA GLU A 423 3.81 25.60 11.64
C GLU A 423 4.32 24.97 10.34
N LEU A 424 3.40 24.60 9.43
CA LEU A 424 3.76 24.11 8.09
C LEU A 424 4.62 25.13 7.33
N MET A 425 4.24 26.41 7.35
CA MET A 425 4.98 27.47 6.66
C MET A 425 6.39 27.65 7.26
N ASP A 426 6.51 27.67 8.59
CA ASP A 426 7.81 27.75 9.27
C ASP A 426 8.71 26.54 8.91
N MET A 427 8.12 25.35 8.82
CA MET A 427 8.84 24.14 8.38
C MET A 427 9.30 24.27 6.92
N LEU A 428 8.43 24.70 6.00
CA LEU A 428 8.77 24.82 4.59
C LEU A 428 9.80 25.92 4.34
N GLU A 429 9.74 27.04 5.06
CA GLU A 429 10.79 28.06 5.03
C GLU A 429 12.12 27.51 5.53
N THR A 430 12.10 26.73 6.61
CA THR A 430 13.30 26.04 7.11
C THR A 430 13.89 25.08 6.06
N VAL A 431 13.05 24.28 5.41
CA VAL A 431 13.45 23.34 4.34
C VAL A 431 13.98 24.09 3.13
N ALA A 432 13.33 25.18 2.72
CA ALA A 432 13.79 26.05 1.65
C ALA A 432 15.16 26.69 1.98
N GLY A 433 15.39 27.03 3.25
CA GLY A 433 16.67 27.54 3.76
C GLY A 433 17.79 26.50 3.82
N TRP A 434 17.51 25.23 3.58
CA TRP A 434 18.57 24.22 3.49
C TRP A 434 19.46 24.50 2.27
N ARG A 435 20.77 24.48 2.49
CA ARG A 435 21.78 24.60 1.42
C ARG A 435 21.96 23.24 0.71
N LEU A 436 20.90 22.79 0.05
CA LEU A 436 20.82 21.52 -0.66
C LEU A 436 20.46 21.78 -2.13
N ASP A 437 21.47 21.76 -2.99
CA ASP A 437 21.31 21.95 -4.43
C ASP A 437 20.55 20.79 -5.10
N ASN A 438 20.49 19.65 -4.43
CA ASN A 438 19.81 18.43 -4.89
C ASN A 438 18.34 18.33 -4.47
N LEU A 439 17.79 19.32 -3.76
CA LEU A 439 16.39 19.28 -3.28
C LEU A 439 15.48 20.11 -4.19
N HIS A 440 14.41 19.47 -4.67
CA HIS A 440 13.44 20.08 -5.58
C HIS A 440 12.04 20.01 -4.95
N LEU A 441 11.38 21.14 -4.74
CA LEU A 441 10.06 21.21 -4.09
C LEU A 441 8.96 21.57 -5.10
N LEU A 442 7.96 20.70 -5.27
CA LEU A 442 6.72 21.04 -5.96
C LEU A 442 5.60 21.11 -4.92
N MET A 443 4.88 22.21 -4.89
CA MET A 443 3.80 22.45 -3.93
C MET A 443 2.52 22.83 -4.65
N THR A 444 1.38 22.34 -4.18
CA THR A 444 0.07 22.78 -4.68
C THR A 444 -0.77 23.38 -3.56
N SER A 445 -1.54 24.43 -3.86
CA SER A 445 -2.47 25.01 -2.88
C SER A 445 -3.55 25.88 -3.53
N ARG A 446 -4.51 26.34 -2.73
CA ARG A 446 -5.27 27.55 -3.04
C ARG A 446 -4.39 28.80 -2.89
N LYS A 447 -4.80 29.88 -3.55
CA LYS A 447 -4.18 31.21 -3.41
C LYS A 447 -4.74 31.95 -2.20
N GLU A 448 -4.54 31.38 -1.01
CA GLU A 448 -4.95 32.00 0.26
C GLU A 448 -3.79 32.87 0.79
N ARG A 449 -4.13 33.99 1.43
CA ARG A 449 -3.17 35.07 1.71
C ARG A 449 -2.02 34.64 2.62
N ASP A 450 -2.30 33.83 3.62
CA ASP A 450 -1.33 33.25 4.54
C ASP A 450 -0.31 32.36 3.82
N ILE A 451 -0.77 31.53 2.88
CA ILE A 451 0.07 30.65 2.07
C ILE A 451 0.89 31.48 1.07
N GLU A 452 0.23 32.37 0.33
CA GLU A 452 0.86 33.24 -0.69
C GLU A 452 2.00 34.06 -0.08
N THR A 453 1.72 34.78 1.01
CA THR A 453 2.73 35.65 1.66
C THR A 453 3.96 34.86 2.12
N SER A 454 3.77 33.62 2.58
CA SER A 454 4.87 32.75 3.01
C SER A 454 5.68 32.23 1.82
N LEU A 455 5.01 31.64 0.81
CA LEU A 455 5.69 31.02 -0.32
C LEU A 455 6.44 32.05 -1.19
N GLU A 456 5.92 33.27 -1.33
CA GLU A 456 6.57 34.35 -2.11
C GLU A 456 7.95 34.75 -1.56
N SER A 457 8.22 34.48 -0.28
CA SER A 457 9.54 34.77 0.32
C SER A 457 10.67 33.93 -0.29
N TYR A 458 10.35 32.77 -0.87
CA TYR A 458 11.34 31.85 -1.43
C TYR A 458 10.95 31.18 -2.76
N VAL A 459 9.75 31.41 -3.30
CA VAL A 459 9.34 30.97 -4.64
C VAL A 459 9.20 32.19 -5.55
N GLY A 460 10.04 32.29 -6.59
CA GLY A 460 9.99 33.40 -7.53
C GLY A 460 8.79 33.31 -8.48
N GLU A 461 8.33 34.45 -9.00
CA GLU A 461 7.17 34.53 -9.90
C GLU A 461 7.30 33.62 -11.14
N LYS A 462 8.51 33.52 -11.71
CA LYS A 462 8.84 32.65 -12.85
C LYS A 462 8.64 31.15 -12.57
N ASP A 463 8.59 30.78 -11.29
CA ASP A 463 8.46 29.42 -10.77
C ASP A 463 7.10 29.20 -10.08
N THR A 464 6.12 30.06 -10.37
CA THR A 464 4.72 29.87 -10.01
C THR A 464 3.88 29.54 -11.25
N VAL A 465 2.88 28.66 -11.11
CA VAL A 465 1.92 28.32 -12.16
C VAL A 465 0.52 28.54 -11.63
N CYS A 466 -0.17 29.50 -12.22
CA CYS A 466 -1.58 29.67 -11.97
C CYS A 466 -2.36 28.68 -12.84
N LEU A 467 -3.14 27.81 -12.21
CA LEU A 467 -4.10 26.94 -12.87
C LEU A 467 -5.34 27.78 -13.23
N GLN A 468 -5.15 28.71 -14.16
CA GLN A 468 -6.19 29.50 -14.80
C GLN A 468 -6.69 28.80 -16.07
N ARG A 469 -7.92 29.16 -16.44
CA ARG A 469 -8.85 28.41 -17.32
C ARG A 469 -8.25 27.96 -18.66
N ASP A 470 -7.56 28.86 -19.36
CA ASP A 470 -7.13 28.65 -20.75
C ASP A 470 -6.16 27.46 -20.96
N VAL A 471 -5.39 27.08 -19.93
CA VAL A 471 -4.41 25.97 -20.00
C VAL A 471 -5.05 24.61 -19.67
N VAL A 472 -6.15 24.61 -18.92
CA VAL A 472 -6.80 23.38 -18.41
C VAL A 472 -8.03 22.99 -19.26
N ASP A 473 -8.47 23.87 -20.16
CA ASP A 473 -9.66 23.67 -21.00
C ASP A 473 -9.60 22.38 -21.83
N GLN A 474 -8.43 22.02 -22.36
CA GLN A 474 -8.25 20.76 -23.10
C GLN A 474 -8.38 19.52 -22.20
N ASP A 475 -7.88 19.58 -20.95
CA ASP A 475 -8.02 18.50 -19.98
C ASP A 475 -9.47 18.35 -19.52
N ILE A 476 -10.19 19.45 -19.31
CA ILE A 476 -11.62 19.46 -18.98
C ILE A 476 -12.42 18.84 -20.14
N GLN A 477 -12.12 19.23 -21.38
CA GLN A 477 -12.79 18.68 -22.56
C GLN A 477 -12.56 17.16 -22.68
N ARG A 478 -11.31 16.68 -22.51
CA ARG A 478 -10.97 15.25 -22.52
C ARG A 478 -11.71 14.49 -21.41
N TYR A 479 -11.76 15.04 -20.19
CA TYR A 479 -12.48 14.44 -19.07
C TYR A 479 -13.98 14.30 -19.35
N VAL A 480 -14.62 15.36 -19.86
CA VAL A 480 -16.05 15.36 -20.21
C VAL A 480 -16.35 14.33 -21.30
N GLN A 481 -15.54 14.31 -22.38
CA GLN A 481 -15.70 13.36 -23.49
C GLN A 481 -15.63 11.90 -23.02
N GLN A 482 -14.67 11.58 -22.15
CA GLN A 482 -14.50 10.22 -21.66
C GLN A 482 -15.62 9.82 -20.69
N ARG A 483 -16.07 10.73 -19.81
CA ARG A 483 -17.21 10.48 -18.93
C ARG A 483 -18.52 10.24 -19.70
N LEU A 484 -18.77 10.95 -20.79
CA LEU A 484 -19.93 10.72 -21.68
C LEU A 484 -19.88 9.34 -22.36
N ARG A 485 -18.67 8.82 -22.63
CA ARG A 485 -18.47 7.49 -23.25
C ARG A 485 -18.62 6.34 -22.25
N VAL A 486 -18.00 6.46 -21.07
CA VAL A 486 -17.81 5.33 -20.15
C VAL A 486 -18.95 5.20 -19.12
N ASN A 487 -19.57 6.30 -18.73
CA ASN A 487 -20.62 6.24 -17.70
C ASN A 487 -21.94 5.71 -18.27
N LYS A 488 -22.44 4.59 -17.73
CA LYS A 488 -23.70 3.94 -18.14
C LYS A 488 -24.91 4.88 -18.08
N SER A 489 -24.97 5.82 -17.13
CA SER A 489 -26.08 6.78 -17.01
C SER A 489 -26.04 7.87 -18.09
N LEU A 490 -24.84 8.19 -18.59
CA LEU A 490 -24.59 9.24 -19.57
C LEU A 490 -24.47 8.71 -21.01
N ALA A 491 -24.19 7.42 -21.18
CA ALA A 491 -24.01 6.77 -22.48
C ALA A 491 -25.23 6.93 -23.41
N LYS A 492 -26.43 7.14 -22.86
CA LYS A 492 -27.65 7.46 -23.63
C LYS A 492 -27.52 8.74 -24.47
N TRP A 493 -26.73 9.70 -24.02
CA TRP A 493 -26.48 10.99 -24.68
C TRP A 493 -25.34 10.93 -25.69
N ASN A 494 -24.58 9.84 -25.72
CA ASN A 494 -23.46 9.64 -26.65
C ASN A 494 -23.92 9.16 -28.05
N LYS A 495 -25.22 8.89 -28.23
CA LYS A 495 -25.80 8.44 -29.51
C LYS A 495 -26.06 9.57 -30.51
N ASP A 496 -26.20 10.79 -30.01
CA ASP A 496 -26.47 11.98 -30.83
C ASP A 496 -25.27 12.93 -30.77
N ALA A 497 -24.64 13.15 -31.94
CA ALA A 497 -23.47 14.00 -32.06
C ALA A 497 -23.76 15.47 -31.74
N ALA A 498 -24.96 15.96 -32.03
CA ALA A 498 -25.35 17.34 -31.76
C ALA A 498 -25.55 17.57 -30.26
N ILE A 499 -26.25 16.66 -29.57
CA ILE A 499 -26.43 16.72 -28.11
C ILE A 499 -25.09 16.59 -27.39
N ARG A 500 -24.21 15.69 -27.87
CA ARG A 500 -22.87 15.56 -27.31
C ARG A 500 -22.07 16.86 -27.44
N GLN A 501 -22.07 17.46 -28.62
CA GLN A 501 -21.35 18.72 -28.86
C GLN A 501 -21.95 19.87 -28.04
N GLU A 502 -23.26 19.87 -27.82
CA GLU A 502 -23.96 20.84 -26.99
C GLU A 502 -23.65 20.67 -25.49
N ILE A 503 -23.59 19.43 -24.98
CA ILE A 503 -23.16 19.14 -23.61
C ILE A 503 -21.69 19.52 -23.40
N GLU A 504 -20.81 19.17 -24.34
CA GLU A 504 -19.39 19.58 -24.30
C GLU A 504 -19.30 21.11 -24.27
N THR A 505 -20.01 21.80 -25.16
CA THR A 505 -20.02 23.27 -25.23
C THR A 505 -20.61 23.91 -23.96
N ALA A 506 -21.68 23.34 -23.40
CA ALA A 506 -22.33 23.83 -22.18
C ALA A 506 -21.48 23.58 -20.93
N MET A 507 -20.80 22.43 -20.84
CA MET A 507 -19.82 22.13 -19.78
C MET A 507 -18.65 23.11 -19.82
N MET A 508 -18.11 23.34 -21.02
CA MET A 508 -17.03 24.30 -21.23
C MET A 508 -17.50 25.73 -20.89
N ARG A 509 -18.71 26.14 -21.29
CA ARG A 509 -19.29 27.45 -20.93
C ARG A 509 -19.65 27.59 -19.45
N GLY A 510 -20.15 26.55 -18.81
CA GLY A 510 -20.47 26.52 -17.37
C GLY A 510 -19.23 26.56 -16.49
N ALA A 511 -18.13 25.93 -16.93
CA ALA A 511 -16.80 26.13 -16.35
C ALA A 511 -16.30 27.58 -16.52
N CYS A 512 -16.72 28.29 -17.57
CA CYS A 512 -16.41 29.71 -17.81
C CYS A 512 -17.24 30.73 -17.00
N GLY A 513 -18.37 30.36 -16.39
CA GLY A 513 -19.38 31.30 -15.87
C GLY A 513 -19.50 31.40 -14.34
N MET A 514 -18.44 31.74 -13.60
CA MET A 514 -18.51 32.04 -12.14
C MET A 514 -17.67 33.26 -11.73
N ALA A 515 -17.86 34.40 -12.39
CA ALA A 515 -17.17 35.65 -12.01
C ALA A 515 -18.06 36.90 -12.09
N GLY A 516 -19.37 36.76 -11.84
CA GLY A 516 -20.26 37.91 -11.89
C GLY A 516 -21.63 37.65 -11.33
N PHE A 517 -21.75 37.35 -10.04
CA PHE A 517 -22.87 37.78 -9.19
C PHE A 517 -22.43 37.60 -7.74
N GLY A 518 -22.31 38.72 -7.01
CA GLY A 518 -22.03 38.71 -5.58
C GLY A 518 -23.22 38.10 -4.81
N GLY A 519 -22.90 37.22 -3.87
CA GLY A 519 -23.85 36.73 -2.86
C GLY A 519 -24.63 35.49 -3.25
N LEU A 520 -24.01 34.31 -3.13
CA LEU A 520 -24.60 33.04 -2.68
C LEU A 520 -23.48 31.98 -2.65
N TYR A 521 -22.74 31.95 -1.54
CA TYR A 521 -21.84 30.85 -1.22
C TYR A 521 -22.69 29.64 -0.78
N ALA A 522 -23.17 28.85 -1.74
CA ALA A 522 -23.71 27.52 -1.48
C ALA A 522 -23.65 26.65 -2.74
N SER A 523 -22.82 25.61 -2.67
CA SER A 523 -22.94 24.34 -3.40
C SER A 523 -23.03 24.35 -4.93
N TRP A 524 -21.91 24.63 -5.62
CA TRP A 524 -21.67 24.06 -6.94
C TRP A 524 -20.21 23.60 -7.03
N THR A 525 -19.98 22.33 -6.69
CA THR A 525 -18.71 21.62 -6.88
C THR A 525 -18.47 21.44 -8.37
N PRO A 526 -17.41 22.00 -8.98
CA PRO A 526 -17.05 21.64 -10.34
C PRO A 526 -16.45 20.22 -10.33
N LEU A 527 -16.81 19.41 -11.33
CA LEU A 527 -16.21 18.11 -11.68
C LEU A 527 -16.60 16.87 -10.83
N LYS A 528 -17.87 16.74 -10.41
CA LYS A 528 -18.46 15.42 -10.08
C LYS A 528 -19.50 15.00 -11.13
N SER A 529 -19.73 13.70 -11.29
CA SER A 529 -20.76 13.13 -12.20
C SER A 529 -22.13 13.79 -12.06
N VAL A 530 -22.45 14.24 -10.84
CA VAL A 530 -23.68 14.96 -10.49
C VAL A 530 -23.83 16.28 -11.26
N ALA A 531 -22.75 17.05 -11.47
CA ALA A 531 -22.81 18.28 -12.24
C ALA A 531 -23.05 18.01 -13.73
N ILE A 532 -22.50 16.90 -14.25
CA ILE A 532 -22.74 16.44 -15.62
C ILE A 532 -24.20 16.00 -15.79
N GLU A 533 -24.72 15.20 -14.86
CA GLU A 533 -26.12 14.77 -14.88
C GLU A 533 -27.10 15.94 -14.71
N GLN A 534 -26.80 16.93 -13.86
CA GLN A 534 -27.62 18.13 -13.67
C GLN A 534 -27.64 19.03 -14.91
N CYS A 535 -26.51 19.21 -15.59
CA CYS A 535 -26.47 19.96 -16.85
C CYS A 535 -27.20 19.23 -17.98
N CYS A 536 -27.02 17.90 -18.08
CA CYS A 536 -27.82 17.08 -18.99
C CYS A 536 -29.32 17.15 -18.65
N ALA A 537 -29.68 17.25 -17.36
CA ALA A 537 -31.06 17.38 -16.91
C ALA A 537 -31.65 18.77 -17.17
N SER A 538 -30.85 19.84 -17.16
CA SER A 538 -31.29 21.20 -17.53
C SER A 538 -31.45 21.38 -19.04
N LEU A 539 -30.82 20.52 -19.85
CA LEU A 539 -31.00 20.49 -21.30
C LEU A 539 -32.23 19.66 -21.76
N LEU A 540 -32.83 18.84 -20.87
CA LEU A 540 -34.04 18.03 -21.16
C LEU A 540 -35.27 18.84 -21.60
N PRO A 541 -35.59 20.03 -21.04
CA PRO A 541 -36.77 20.80 -21.46
C PRO A 541 -36.65 21.33 -22.89
N LEU A 542 -35.43 21.65 -23.35
CA LEU A 542 -35.17 22.21 -24.68
C LEU A 542 -35.35 21.19 -25.83
N TYR A 543 -35.30 19.90 -25.53
CA TYR A 543 -35.49 18.81 -26.51
C TYR A 543 -36.85 18.12 -26.44
N ARG A 544 -37.72 18.45 -25.48
CA ARG A 544 -39.13 18.00 -25.49
C ARG A 544 -40.02 18.79 -26.45
N GLU A 545 -39.51 19.88 -27.02
CA GLU A 545 -40.23 20.73 -27.99
C GLU A 545 -39.68 20.59 -29.44
N ARG A 546 -38.86 19.57 -29.74
CA ARG A 546 -38.43 19.23 -31.11
C ARG A 546 -38.90 17.85 -31.54
#